data_AF-A0A7W0HF21-F1
#
_entry.id   AF-A0A7W0HF21-F1
#
_cell.length_a   1.000
_cell.length_b   1.000
_cell.length_c   1.000
_cell.angle_alpha   90.00
_cell.angle_beta   90.00
_cell.angle_gamma   90.00
#
_symmetry.space_group_name_H-M   'P 1'
#
loop_
_entity.id
_entity.type
_entity.pdbx_description
1 polymer ?
#
loop_
_entity_poly.entity_id
_entity_poly.type
_entity_poly.pdbx_seq_one_letter_code
_entity_poly.pdbx_strand_id
1 'polypeptide(L)'
;GQVTFDALMAERNNVYRKHPKTRFIAAHFGWHANDLKKAAAMLDAYPNVVVEVGAILYDLGRQPRAGREFFIKYQDRILFGKDSFQPDEYPSYWRVFETNDEYFDYYRDYHAFWKLYGFGLPDQVLKKVYFGNALRVVKGLPATGWPQ
;
A
#
# COMPACT_ATOMS: atom_id res chain seq x y z
N GLY A 1 -26.81 -16.74 5.28
CA GLY A 1 -26.02 -17.99 5.15
C GLY A 1 -24.66 -17.83 4.49
N GLN A 2 -24.21 -16.62 4.12
CA GLN A 2 -22.83 -16.36 3.67
C GLN A 2 -22.30 -15.14 4.42
N VAL A 3 -21.01 -15.19 4.79
CA VAL A 3 -20.31 -14.06 5.40
C VAL A 3 -20.08 -13.00 4.33
N THR A 4 -20.40 -11.74 4.63
CA THR A 4 -20.18 -10.63 3.70
C THR A 4 -18.76 -10.10 3.81
N PHE A 5 -18.28 -9.43 2.76
CA PHE A 5 -17.01 -8.70 2.80
C PHE A 5 -16.95 -7.73 4.00
N ASP A 6 -18.01 -6.94 4.20
CA ASP A 6 -18.05 -5.98 5.30
C ASP A 6 -18.03 -6.66 6.68
N ALA A 7 -18.63 -7.85 6.82
CA ALA A 7 -18.53 -8.64 8.05
C ALA A 7 -17.07 -9.07 8.32
N LEU A 8 -16.37 -9.61 7.31
CA LEU A 8 -14.95 -9.98 7.44
C LEU A 8 -14.06 -8.78 7.78
N MET A 9 -14.29 -7.64 7.12
CA MET A 9 -13.54 -6.41 7.40
C MET A 9 -13.82 -5.90 8.82
N ALA A 10 -15.06 -5.99 9.30
CA ALA A 10 -15.43 -5.62 10.66
C ALA A 10 -14.76 -6.53 11.71
N GLU A 11 -14.72 -7.85 11.47
CA GLU A 11 -14.03 -8.82 12.33
C GLU A 11 -12.53 -8.53 12.43
N ARG A 12 -11.86 -8.28 11.30
CA ARG A 12 -10.47 -7.84 11.28
C ARG A 12 -10.27 -6.54 12.07
N ASN A 13 -11.10 -5.53 11.82
CA ASN A 13 -11.02 -4.24 12.49
C ASN A 13 -11.23 -4.37 14.01
N ASN A 14 -12.05 -5.34 14.46
CA ASN A 14 -12.21 -5.66 15.87
C ASN A 14 -10.91 -6.16 16.51
N VAL A 15 -10.08 -6.91 15.78
CA VAL A 15 -8.74 -7.32 16.27
C VAL A 15 -7.85 -6.09 16.45
N TYR A 16 -7.78 -5.20 15.46
CA TYR A 16 -6.98 -3.97 15.56
C TYR A 16 -7.35 -3.13 16.79
N ARG A 17 -8.66 -2.96 17.01
CA ARG A 17 -9.22 -2.20 18.14
C ARG A 17 -8.96 -2.84 19.49
N LYS A 18 -9.06 -4.18 19.60
CA LYS A 18 -8.85 -4.90 20.87
C LYS A 18 -7.39 -4.92 21.31
N HIS A 19 -6.45 -4.69 20.39
CA HIS A 19 -5.02 -4.80 20.66
C HIS A 19 -4.25 -3.50 20.32
N PRO A 20 -4.54 -2.37 20.98
CA PRO A 20 -3.96 -1.07 20.64
C PRO A 20 -2.44 -0.99 20.83
N LYS A 21 -1.86 -1.88 21.64
CA LYS A 21 -0.40 -1.97 21.87
C LYS A 21 0.32 -2.87 20.85
N THR A 22 -0.42 -3.57 19.99
CA THR A 22 0.13 -4.43 18.95
C THR A 22 0.15 -3.67 17.62
N ARG A 23 1.32 -3.62 16.98
CA ARG A 23 1.45 -3.10 15.61
C ARG A 23 0.97 -4.17 14.63
N PHE A 24 0.05 -3.82 13.74
CA PHE A 24 -0.41 -4.70 12.66
C PHE A 24 0.09 -4.18 11.32
N ILE A 25 0.53 -5.10 10.45
CA ILE A 25 0.74 -4.83 9.02
C ILE A 25 -0.45 -5.43 8.30
N ALA A 26 -1.33 -4.58 7.77
CA ALA A 26 -2.48 -4.98 6.98
C ALA A 26 -2.02 -5.25 5.54
N ALA A 27 -1.86 -6.54 5.23
CA ALA A 27 -1.56 -7.01 3.88
C ALA A 27 -2.58 -6.47 2.86
N HIS A 28 -2.11 -6.17 1.65
CA HIS A 28 -2.89 -5.76 0.49
C HIS A 28 -3.80 -4.56 0.78
N PHE A 29 -3.28 -3.54 1.48
CA PHE A 29 -4.06 -2.38 1.96
C PHE A 29 -5.24 -2.74 2.88
N GLY A 30 -5.22 -3.92 3.51
CA GLY A 30 -6.39 -4.46 4.17
C GLY A 30 -7.56 -4.60 3.20
N TRP A 31 -7.31 -5.00 1.96
CA TRP A 31 -8.33 -5.13 0.91
C TRP A 31 -9.20 -3.88 0.71
N HIS A 32 -8.62 -2.70 0.93
CA HIS A 32 -9.27 -1.41 0.67
C HIS A 32 -8.53 -0.57 -0.40
N ALA A 33 -7.59 -1.16 -1.15
CA ALA A 33 -6.92 -0.47 -2.25
C ALA A 33 -7.91 0.07 -3.29
N ASN A 34 -9.01 -0.65 -3.52
CA ASN A 34 -10.07 -0.28 -4.45
C ASN A 34 -10.94 0.90 -3.98
N ASP A 35 -10.92 1.23 -2.69
CA ASP A 35 -11.67 2.32 -2.05
C ASP A 35 -10.79 3.03 -1.01
N LEU A 36 -10.04 4.04 -1.47
CA LEU A 36 -9.10 4.78 -0.63
C LEU A 36 -9.78 5.55 0.51
N LYS A 37 -11.09 5.84 0.42
CA LYS A 37 -11.82 6.45 1.54
C LYS A 37 -11.99 5.46 2.69
N LYS A 38 -12.30 4.19 2.40
CA LYS A 38 -12.33 3.13 3.40
C LYS A 38 -10.94 2.85 3.97
N ALA A 39 -9.91 2.82 3.14
CA ALA A 39 -8.52 2.66 3.59
C ALA A 39 -8.11 3.80 4.55
N ALA A 40 -8.44 5.04 4.22
CA ALA A 40 -8.16 6.21 5.04
C ALA A 40 -8.89 6.14 6.39
N ALA A 41 -10.19 5.84 6.38
CA ALA A 41 -10.97 5.68 7.60
C ALA A 41 -10.41 4.60 8.53
N MET A 42 -9.92 3.48 7.97
CA MET A 42 -9.24 2.43 8.74
C MET A 42 -7.94 2.95 9.38
N LEU A 43 -7.08 3.63 8.62
CA LEU A 43 -5.79 4.14 9.13
C LEU A 43 -5.96 5.23 10.19
N ASP A 44 -7.00 6.07 10.04
CA ASP A 44 -7.37 7.12 10.99
C ASP A 44 -7.92 6.52 12.29
N ALA A 45 -8.78 5.52 12.21
CA ALA A 45 -9.38 4.87 13.38
C ALA A 45 -8.40 4.00 14.17
N TYR A 46 -7.41 3.39 13.50
CA TYR A 46 -6.50 2.41 14.09
C TYR A 46 -5.04 2.86 13.96
N PRO A 47 -4.51 3.69 14.87
CA PRO A 47 -3.14 4.21 14.80
C PRO A 47 -2.05 3.12 14.89
N ASN A 48 -2.42 1.92 15.35
CA ASN A 48 -1.56 0.75 15.46
C ASN A 48 -1.50 -0.10 14.17
N VAL A 49 -2.14 0.30 13.08
CA VAL A 49 -2.12 -0.42 11.79
C VAL A 49 -1.15 0.24 10.81
N VAL A 50 -0.46 -0.49 9.95
CA VAL A 50 0.18 0.05 8.74
C VAL A 50 -0.26 -0.81 7.56
N VAL A 51 -0.19 -0.31 6.33
CA VAL A 51 -0.60 -1.04 5.12
C VAL A 51 0.60 -1.34 4.23
N GLU A 52 0.46 -2.31 3.32
CA GLU A 52 1.48 -2.64 2.32
C GLU A 52 0.87 -2.86 0.92
N VAL A 53 1.63 -2.56 -0.14
CA VAL A 53 1.16 -2.44 -1.55
C VAL A 53 1.16 -3.74 -2.39
N GLY A 54 1.48 -4.88 -1.79
CA GLY A 54 1.61 -6.17 -2.44
C GLY A 54 0.31 -6.62 -3.09
N ALA A 55 0.41 -7.24 -4.27
CA ALA A 55 -0.71 -7.81 -5.02
C ALA A 55 -1.88 -6.86 -5.37
N ILE A 56 -1.77 -5.54 -5.16
CA ILE A 56 -2.86 -4.57 -5.38
C ILE A 56 -2.48 -3.37 -6.25
N LEU A 57 -1.34 -3.43 -6.95
CA LEU A 57 -0.86 -2.30 -7.77
C LEU A 57 -1.89 -1.84 -8.80
N TYR A 58 -2.69 -2.76 -9.35
CA TYR A 58 -3.74 -2.45 -10.32
C TYR A 58 -4.87 -1.58 -9.75
N ASP A 59 -5.21 -1.76 -8.47
CA ASP A 59 -6.25 -0.97 -7.81
C ASP A 59 -5.73 0.42 -7.43
N LEU A 60 -4.44 0.53 -7.11
CA LEU A 60 -3.79 1.81 -6.87
C LEU A 60 -3.64 2.62 -8.16
N GLY A 61 -3.06 1.99 -9.19
CA GLY A 61 -2.69 2.64 -10.44
C GLY A 61 -3.87 3.17 -11.25
N ARG A 62 -5.11 2.74 -11.00
CA ARG A 62 -6.31 3.25 -11.70
C ARG A 62 -6.89 4.56 -11.16
N GLN A 63 -6.32 5.10 -10.08
CA GLN A 63 -6.84 6.29 -9.39
C GLN A 63 -5.72 7.28 -9.01
N PRO A 64 -4.97 7.82 -9.99
CA PRO A 64 -3.67 8.47 -9.77
C PRO A 64 -3.71 9.68 -8.83
N ARG A 65 -4.69 10.57 -8.99
CA ARG A 65 -4.80 11.79 -8.14
C ARG A 65 -5.09 11.43 -6.68
N ALA A 66 -6.09 10.57 -6.45
CA ALA A 66 -6.44 10.12 -5.12
C ALA A 66 -5.32 9.26 -4.50
N GLY A 67 -4.68 8.41 -5.30
CA GLY A 67 -3.52 7.60 -4.89
C GLY A 67 -2.35 8.47 -4.43
N ARG A 68 -1.98 9.48 -5.23
CA ARG A 68 -0.95 10.47 -4.86
C ARG A 68 -1.27 11.15 -3.53
N GLU A 69 -2.46 11.72 -3.41
CA GLU A 69 -2.89 12.43 -2.19
C GLU A 69 -2.89 11.52 -0.97
N PHE A 70 -3.36 10.28 -1.14
CA PHE A 70 -3.37 9.27 -0.08
C PHE A 70 -1.95 8.94 0.38
N PHE A 71 -1.04 8.65 -0.56
CA PHE A 71 0.34 8.28 -0.25
C PHE A 71 1.09 9.42 0.43
N ILE A 72 0.85 10.68 0.04
CA ILE A 72 1.44 11.85 0.71
C ILE A 72 0.88 11.99 2.14
N LYS A 73 -0.44 11.89 2.32
CA LYS A 73 -1.10 12.04 3.63
C LYS A 73 -0.69 10.93 4.61
N TYR A 74 -0.64 9.69 4.14
CA TYR A 74 -0.36 8.50 4.96
C TYR A 74 1.07 7.96 4.79
N GLN A 75 2.01 8.81 4.35
CA GLN A 75 3.37 8.43 3.99
C GLN A 75 4.14 7.67 5.09
N ASP A 76 3.79 7.85 6.36
CA ASP A 76 4.42 7.16 7.50
C ASP A 76 3.71 5.83 7.87
N ARG A 77 2.75 5.38 7.05
CA ARG A 77 1.89 4.21 7.34
C ARG A 77 1.80 3.22 6.18
N ILE A 78 2.57 3.43 5.10
CA ILE A 78 2.55 2.60 3.89
C ILE A 78 3.92 1.95 3.70
N LEU A 79 3.94 0.62 3.60
CA LEU A 79 5.14 -0.17 3.35
C LEU A 79 5.13 -0.64 1.89
N PHE A 80 6.31 -0.73 1.30
CA PHE A 80 6.49 -1.45 0.06
C PHE A 80 6.46 -2.97 0.30
N GLY A 81 5.75 -3.69 -0.56
CA GLY A 81 5.64 -5.14 -0.58
C GLY A 81 5.12 -5.57 -1.95
N LYS A 82 5.57 -6.72 -2.45
CA LYS A 82 5.25 -7.18 -3.82
C LYS A 82 4.59 -8.56 -3.87
N ASP A 83 4.41 -9.19 -2.71
CA ASP A 83 3.83 -10.54 -2.52
C ASP A 83 4.68 -11.71 -3.09
N SER A 84 5.72 -11.41 -3.88
CA SER A 84 6.73 -12.39 -4.29
C SER A 84 8.06 -11.69 -4.61
N PHE A 85 9.14 -12.45 -4.82
CA PHE A 85 10.40 -11.90 -5.30
C PHE A 85 10.52 -12.17 -6.81
N GLN A 86 10.17 -11.18 -7.63
CA GLN A 86 10.26 -11.23 -9.09
C GLN A 86 10.85 -9.89 -9.59
N PRO A 87 12.19 -9.78 -9.68
CA PRO A 87 12.90 -8.53 -10.00
C PRO A 87 12.38 -7.80 -11.24
N ASP A 88 12.03 -8.53 -12.29
CA ASP A 88 11.57 -7.96 -13.55
C ASP A 88 10.19 -7.29 -13.46
N GLU A 89 9.43 -7.52 -12.37
CA GLU A 89 8.11 -6.91 -12.15
C GLU A 89 8.19 -5.56 -11.41
N TYR A 90 9.29 -5.27 -10.69
CA TYR A 90 9.45 -4.04 -9.90
C TYR A 90 9.38 -2.75 -10.73
N PRO A 91 9.87 -2.69 -11.99
CA PRO A 91 9.70 -1.51 -12.83
C PRO A 91 8.26 -1.05 -12.98
N SER A 92 7.27 -1.95 -12.90
CA SER A 92 5.86 -1.56 -12.93
C SER A 92 5.45 -0.78 -11.68
N TYR A 93 5.94 -1.17 -10.51
CA TYR A 93 5.71 -0.45 -9.26
C TYR A 93 6.38 0.91 -9.27
N TRP A 94 7.64 0.98 -9.71
CA TRP A 94 8.37 2.24 -9.83
C TRP A 94 7.67 3.17 -10.81
N ARG A 95 7.19 2.66 -11.95
CA ARG A 95 6.42 3.47 -12.90
C ARG A 95 5.14 4.04 -12.28
N VAL A 96 4.38 3.25 -11.52
CA VAL A 96 3.18 3.76 -10.84
C VAL A 96 3.53 4.77 -9.74
N PHE A 97 4.62 4.59 -9.00
CA PHE A 97 4.90 5.46 -7.85
C PHE A 97 5.70 6.71 -8.20
N GLU A 98 6.63 6.63 -9.14
CA GLU A 98 7.66 7.66 -9.35
C GLU A 98 7.34 8.60 -10.51
N THR A 99 6.65 8.11 -11.55
CA THR A 99 6.44 8.89 -12.77
C THR A 99 5.08 9.57 -12.75
N ASN A 100 4.90 10.54 -13.67
CA ASN A 100 3.60 11.09 -14.03
C ASN A 100 3.08 10.45 -15.31
N ASP A 101 3.53 9.23 -15.65
CA ASP A 101 3.12 8.55 -16.87
C ASP A 101 1.62 8.25 -16.82
N GLU A 102 0.96 8.38 -17.96
CA GLU A 102 -0.47 8.09 -18.07
C GLU A 102 -0.67 6.92 -19.04
N TYR A 103 -1.76 6.18 -18.81
CA TYR A 103 -2.30 5.25 -19.80
C TYR A 103 -1.34 4.13 -20.24
N PHE A 104 -0.76 3.39 -19.30
CA PHE A 104 0.13 2.25 -19.60
C PHE A 104 -0.42 0.90 -19.14
N ASP A 105 0.07 -0.17 -19.76
CA ASP A 105 -0.36 -1.54 -19.47
C ASP A 105 0.17 -2.05 -18.13
N TYR A 106 -0.66 -2.86 -17.47
CA TYR A 106 -0.22 -3.64 -16.32
C TYR A 106 0.48 -4.91 -16.82
N TYR A 107 1.52 -5.34 -16.09
CA TYR A 107 2.34 -6.49 -16.48
C TYR A 107 1.62 -7.86 -16.31
N ARG A 108 0.43 -7.89 -15.69
CA ARG A 108 -0.43 -9.07 -15.58
C ARG A 108 -1.78 -8.81 -16.22
N ASP A 109 -2.12 -9.64 -17.20
CA ASP A 109 -3.35 -9.58 -17.99
C ASP A 109 -4.60 -10.10 -17.26
N TYR A 110 -4.44 -10.87 -16.18
CA TYR A 110 -5.55 -11.46 -15.42
C TYR A 110 -5.98 -10.67 -14.18
N HIS A 111 -5.22 -9.66 -13.77
CA HIS A 111 -5.49 -8.86 -12.57
C HIS A 111 -6.23 -7.54 -12.88
N ALA A 112 -6.10 -7.03 -14.10
CA ALA A 112 -6.67 -5.75 -14.49
C ALA A 112 -7.01 -5.74 -15.98
N PHE A 113 -8.16 -5.17 -16.32
CA PHE A 113 -8.54 -4.86 -17.70
C PHE A 113 -8.47 -3.35 -18.00
N TRP A 114 -7.89 -2.57 -17.09
CA TRP A 114 -7.74 -1.11 -17.19
C TRP A 114 -6.28 -0.69 -17.23
N LYS A 115 -6.04 0.51 -17.79
CA LYS A 115 -4.72 1.13 -17.80
C LYS A 115 -4.34 1.67 -16.43
N LEU A 116 -3.03 1.72 -16.18
CA LEU A 116 -2.45 2.31 -14.98
C LEU A 116 -1.88 3.70 -15.27
N TYR A 117 -1.70 4.44 -14.19
CA TYR A 117 -1.26 5.82 -14.17
C TYR A 117 -0.28 6.02 -13.02
N GLY A 118 0.71 6.88 -13.25
CA GLY A 118 1.73 7.28 -12.30
C GLY A 118 1.21 8.27 -11.27
N PHE A 119 1.77 8.20 -10.06
CA PHE A 119 1.44 9.07 -8.93
C PHE A 119 2.39 10.26 -8.80
N GLY A 120 3.58 10.18 -9.42
CA GLY A 120 4.62 11.20 -9.38
C GLY A 120 5.15 11.52 -7.99
N LEU A 121 5.19 10.56 -7.06
CA LEU A 121 5.39 10.81 -5.63
C LEU A 121 6.72 11.56 -5.36
N PRO A 122 6.75 12.49 -4.39
CA PRO A 122 7.99 13.13 -3.98
C PRO A 122 9.01 12.13 -3.42
N ASP A 123 10.31 12.37 -3.64
CA ASP A 123 11.41 11.50 -3.17
C ASP A 123 11.31 11.15 -1.68
N GLN A 124 10.99 12.13 -0.83
CA GLN A 124 10.81 11.92 0.61
C GLN A 124 9.70 10.90 0.94
N VAL A 125 8.64 10.82 0.12
CA VAL A 125 7.55 9.85 0.28
C VAL A 125 8.01 8.49 -0.22
N LEU A 126 8.70 8.44 -1.37
CA LEU A 126 9.26 7.22 -1.95
C LEU A 126 10.22 6.53 -0.97
N LYS A 127 11.17 7.25 -0.37
CA LYS A 127 12.10 6.70 0.63
C LYS A 127 11.38 6.07 1.82
N LYS A 128 10.31 6.72 2.32
CA LYS A 128 9.49 6.18 3.41
C LYS A 128 8.77 4.90 3.00
N VAL A 129 8.16 4.88 1.82
CA VAL A 129 7.42 3.72 1.30
C VAL A 129 8.38 2.55 1.04
N TYR A 130 9.49 2.78 0.35
CA TYR A 130 10.43 1.74 -0.08
C TYR A 130 11.20 1.09 1.08
N PHE A 131 11.62 1.85 2.09
CA PHE A 131 12.40 1.27 3.18
C PHE A 131 12.17 1.92 4.55
N GLY A 132 11.99 3.24 4.62
CA GLY A 132 11.97 3.96 5.90
C GLY A 132 10.90 3.45 6.87
N ASN A 133 9.70 3.15 6.37
CA ASN A 133 8.64 2.59 7.18
C ASN A 133 8.90 1.15 7.60
N ALA A 134 9.49 0.34 6.72
CA ALA A 134 9.84 -1.04 7.04
C ALA A 134 10.87 -1.08 8.17
N LEU A 135 11.93 -0.27 8.10
CA LEU A 135 12.96 -0.15 9.15
C LEU A 135 12.38 0.28 10.50
N ARG A 136 11.36 1.15 10.50
CA ARG A 136 10.69 1.59 11.72
C ARG A 136 9.74 0.54 12.30
N VAL A 137 9.09 -0.26 11.46
CA VAL A 137 8.02 -1.20 11.85
C VAL A 137 8.56 -2.60 12.16
N VAL A 138 9.53 -3.09 11.39
CA VAL A 138 10.06 -4.44 11.47
C VAL A 138 11.38 -4.43 12.23
N LYS A 139 11.40 -5.08 13.40
CA LYS A 139 12.62 -5.19 14.22
C LYS A 139 13.62 -6.13 13.57
N GLY A 140 14.90 -5.79 13.65
CA GLY A 140 16.00 -6.65 13.19
C GLY A 140 16.40 -6.48 11.73
N LEU A 141 15.79 -5.54 10.99
CA LEU A 141 16.28 -5.18 9.66
C LEU A 141 17.63 -4.43 9.76
N PRO A 142 18.53 -4.58 8.77
CA PRO A 142 19.78 -3.82 8.72
C PRO A 142 19.51 -2.31 8.72
N ALA A 143 20.13 -1.56 9.63
CA ALA A 143 19.95 -0.11 9.72
C ALA A 143 20.84 0.68 8.76
N THR A 144 21.79 0.02 8.08
CA THR A 144 22.77 0.60 7.16
C THR A 144 22.62 0.03 5.75
N GLY A 145 23.18 0.70 4.75
CA GLY A 145 23.09 0.27 3.34
C GLY A 145 21.90 0.84 2.56
N TRP A 146 21.16 1.79 3.15
CA TRP A 146 20.04 2.47 2.52
C TRP A 146 20.46 3.83 1.96
N PRO A 147 19.88 4.29 0.84
CA PRO A 147 20.10 5.64 0.34
C PRO A 147 19.73 6.70 1.38
N GLN A 148 20.58 7.71 1.58
CA GLN A 148 20.28 8.86 2.45
C GLN A 148 19.47 9.91 1.70
#